data_AF-A0A1F8BX97-F1
#
_entry.id   AF-A0A1F8BX97-F1
#
_cell.length_a   1.000
_cell.length_b   1.000
_cell.length_c   1.000
_cell.angle_alpha   90.00
_cell.angle_beta   90.00
_cell.angle_gamma   90.00
#
_symmetry.space_group_name_H-M   'P 1'
#
loop_
_entity.id
_entity.type
_entity.pdbx_description
1 polymer ?
#
loop_
_entity_poly.entity_id
_entity_poly.type
_entity_poly.pdbx_seq_one_letter_code
_entity_poly.pdbx_strand_id
1 'polypeptide(L)'
;MDERIKIAPNEIKAYAESAGVKHTTVRKFLIAGVPEDDIEEVLDMRNKLTEYDSKGRITGQATVEAMIEAWQCVDGEIDCLDILVDRALEKVIKKATTGQFNRALHVAMEEFQNGGLDALDQ
;
A
#
# COMPACT_ATOMS: atom_id res chain seq x y z
N MET A 1 -13.46 22.37 -6.62
CA MET A 1 -14.44 21.54 -7.37
C MET A 1 -14.05 20.11 -7.07
N ASP A 2 -14.93 19.37 -6.43
CA ASP A 2 -14.70 18.00 -5.97
C ASP A 2 -15.02 17.08 -7.17
N GLU A 3 -14.00 16.77 -7.99
CA GLU A 3 -14.11 15.80 -9.09
C GLU A 3 -14.27 14.40 -8.48
N ARG A 4 -15.49 14.12 -8.05
CA ARG A 4 -15.87 12.83 -7.47
C ARG A 4 -15.62 11.75 -8.53
N ILE A 5 -14.57 10.96 -8.30
CA ILE A 5 -14.26 9.64 -8.86
C ILE A 5 -15.18 9.29 -10.04
N LYS A 6 -14.71 9.54 -11.26
CA LYS A 6 -15.45 9.30 -12.52
C LYS A 6 -15.47 7.82 -12.95
N ILE A 7 -14.98 6.92 -12.10
CA ILE A 7 -14.86 5.48 -12.39
C ILE A 7 -16.22 4.79 -12.28
N ALA A 8 -16.56 3.96 -13.25
CA ALA A 8 -17.80 3.22 -13.24
C ALA A 8 -17.80 2.18 -12.09
N PRO A 9 -18.94 1.93 -11.42
CA PRO A 9 -19.01 0.92 -10.36
C PRO A 9 -18.58 -0.49 -10.79
N ASN A 10 -18.67 -0.81 -12.09
CA ASN A 10 -18.21 -2.10 -12.64
C ASN A 10 -16.69 -2.19 -12.71
N GLU A 11 -15.99 -1.09 -12.99
CA GLU A 11 -14.52 -1.03 -13.01
C GLU A 11 -13.97 -1.18 -11.59
N ILE A 12 -14.59 -0.50 -10.60
CA ILE A 12 -14.26 -0.68 -9.18
C ILE A 12 -14.39 -2.15 -8.75
N LYS A 13 -15.40 -2.88 -9.26
CA LYS A 13 -15.56 -4.30 -8.98
C LYS A 13 -14.47 -5.13 -9.66
N ALA A 14 -14.12 -4.82 -10.91
CA ALA A 14 -13.06 -5.52 -11.63
C ALA A 14 -11.71 -5.42 -10.91
N TYR A 15 -11.30 -4.22 -10.48
CA TYR A 15 -10.09 -4.02 -9.68
C TYR A 15 -10.13 -4.77 -8.33
N ALA A 16 -11.30 -4.78 -7.69
CA ALA A 16 -11.47 -5.47 -6.42
C ALA A 16 -11.33 -7.00 -6.59
N GLU A 17 -11.92 -7.54 -7.65
CA GLU A 17 -11.88 -8.96 -7.99
C GLU A 17 -10.47 -9.40 -8.40
N SER A 18 -9.75 -8.62 -9.23
CA SER A 18 -8.39 -8.94 -9.65
C SER A 18 -7.43 -8.98 -8.46
N ALA A 19 -7.50 -7.98 -7.58
CA ALA A 19 -6.64 -7.88 -6.40
C ALA A 19 -7.11 -8.72 -5.19
N GLY A 20 -8.26 -9.42 -5.30
CA GLY A 20 -8.82 -10.21 -4.20
C GLY A 20 -9.25 -9.39 -2.98
N VAL A 21 -9.62 -8.12 -3.17
CA VAL A 21 -10.02 -7.19 -2.10
C VAL A 21 -11.52 -6.85 -2.17
N LYS A 22 -12.02 -6.16 -1.13
CA LYS A 22 -13.36 -5.59 -1.17
C LYS A 22 -13.38 -4.34 -2.05
N HIS A 23 -14.48 -4.10 -2.76
CA HIS A 23 -14.69 -2.86 -3.53
C HIS A 23 -14.55 -1.57 -2.69
N THR A 24 -14.73 -1.66 -1.36
CA THR A 24 -14.54 -0.53 -0.44
C THR A 24 -13.08 -0.15 -0.31
N THR A 25 -12.16 -1.10 -0.46
CA THR A 25 -10.72 -0.87 -0.47
C THR A 25 -10.33 -0.01 -1.67
N VAL A 26 -10.76 -0.41 -2.87
CA VAL A 26 -10.55 0.35 -4.11
C VAL A 26 -11.10 1.78 -3.97
N ARG A 27 -12.34 1.93 -3.49
CA ARG A 27 -12.94 3.25 -3.25
C ARG A 27 -12.13 4.11 -2.29
N LYS A 28 -11.55 3.54 -1.24
CA LYS A 28 -10.74 4.30 -0.28
C LYS A 28 -9.49 4.88 -0.94
N PHE A 29 -8.79 4.11 -1.78
CA PHE A 29 -7.63 4.60 -2.52
C PHE A 29 -8.00 5.71 -3.50
N LEU A 30 -9.08 5.53 -4.26
CA LEU A 30 -9.59 6.55 -5.17
C LEU A 30 -10.00 7.85 -4.44
N ILE A 31 -10.64 7.74 -3.28
CA ILE A 31 -11.00 8.91 -2.44
C ILE A 31 -9.74 9.60 -1.91
N ALA A 32 -8.69 8.84 -1.63
CA ALA A 32 -7.41 9.35 -1.16
C ALA A 32 -6.57 10.01 -2.27
N GLY A 33 -7.05 10.01 -3.52
CA GLY A 33 -6.39 10.66 -4.65
C GLY A 33 -5.44 9.76 -5.44
N VAL A 34 -5.47 8.45 -5.23
CA VAL A 34 -4.76 7.49 -6.11
C VAL A 34 -5.43 7.52 -7.50
N PRO A 35 -4.69 7.81 -8.59
CA PRO A 35 -5.20 7.77 -9.94
C PRO A 35 -5.70 6.39 -10.32
N GLU A 36 -6.71 6.32 -11.20
CA GLU A 36 -7.24 5.06 -11.72
C GLU A 36 -6.16 4.15 -12.29
N ASP A 37 -5.24 4.74 -13.05
CA ASP A 37 -4.14 4.04 -13.73
C ASP A 37 -3.18 3.36 -12.73
N ASP A 38 -3.09 3.87 -11.50
CA ASP A 38 -2.17 3.36 -10.46
C ASP A 38 -2.88 2.43 -9.45
N ILE A 39 -4.21 2.29 -9.51
CA ILE A 39 -4.98 1.54 -8.49
C ILE A 39 -4.54 0.09 -8.40
N GLU A 40 -4.36 -0.56 -9.54
CA GLU A 40 -3.99 -1.97 -9.58
C GLU A 40 -2.63 -2.19 -8.91
N GLU A 41 -1.68 -1.30 -9.21
CA GLU A 41 -0.33 -1.35 -8.66
C GLU A 41 -0.30 -1.07 -7.15
N VAL A 42 -1.03 -0.06 -6.66
CA VAL A 42 -1.16 0.23 -5.22
C VAL A 42 -1.80 -0.95 -4.47
N LEU A 43 -2.78 -1.62 -5.07
CA LEU A 43 -3.41 -2.81 -4.48
C LEU A 43 -2.44 -3.99 -4.41
N ASP A 44 -1.65 -4.20 -5.46
CA ASP A 44 -0.61 -5.23 -5.50
C ASP A 44 0.47 -4.98 -4.46
N MET A 45 0.95 -3.75 -4.33
CA MET A 45 1.90 -3.34 -3.28
C MET A 45 1.35 -3.61 -1.87
N ARG A 46 0.08 -3.28 -1.63
CA ARG A 46 -0.58 -3.62 -0.36
C ARG A 46 -0.64 -5.13 -0.15
N ASN A 47 -0.90 -5.90 -1.20
CA ASN A 47 -0.94 -7.36 -1.14
C ASN A 47 0.44 -7.98 -0.87
N LYS A 48 1.55 -7.36 -1.34
CA LYS A 48 2.92 -7.75 -0.94
C LYS A 48 3.08 -7.69 0.59
N LEU A 49 2.46 -6.70 1.25
CA LEU A 49 2.44 -6.54 2.72
C LEU A 49 1.37 -7.41 3.39
N THR A 50 1.26 -8.69 3.00
CA THR A 50 0.33 -9.66 3.56
C THR A 50 1.07 -10.91 4.03
N GLU A 51 0.75 -11.37 5.23
CA GLU A 51 1.24 -12.61 5.81
C GLU A 51 0.14 -13.67 5.78
N TYR A 52 0.52 -14.89 5.42
CA TYR A 52 -0.37 -16.05 5.37
C TYR A 52 0.14 -17.15 6.30
N ASP A 53 -0.79 -17.84 6.97
CA ASP A 53 -0.48 -19.09 7.67
C ASP A 53 -0.26 -20.26 6.68
N SER A 54 0.13 -21.42 7.20
CA SER A 54 0.31 -22.65 6.42
C SER A 54 -0.97 -23.19 5.77
N LYS A 55 -2.13 -22.61 6.07
CA LYS A 55 -3.44 -22.94 5.48
C LYS A 55 -3.88 -21.90 4.46
N GLY A 56 -3.03 -20.92 4.13
CA GLY A 56 -3.31 -19.84 3.19
C GLY A 56 -4.26 -18.78 3.74
N ARG A 57 -4.42 -18.67 5.06
CA ARG A 57 -5.25 -17.64 5.69
C ARG A 57 -4.40 -16.42 6.01
N ILE A 58 -4.94 -15.23 5.75
CA ILE A 58 -4.28 -13.98 6.13
C ILE A 58 -4.17 -13.91 7.66
N THR A 59 -2.95 -13.80 8.17
CA THR A 59 -2.64 -13.60 9.60
C THR A 59 -2.18 -12.19 9.92
N GLY A 60 -1.74 -11.44 8.91
CA GLY A 60 -1.38 -10.03 9.01
C GLY A 60 -1.46 -9.36 7.65
N GLN A 61 -1.85 -8.08 7.60
CA GLN A 61 -1.86 -7.31 6.35
C GLN A 61 -1.70 -5.83 6.67
N ALA A 62 -1.02 -5.09 5.80
CA ALA A 62 -1.05 -3.64 5.84
C ALA A 62 -2.49 -3.11 5.72
N THR A 63 -2.84 -2.16 6.59
CA THR A 63 -4.15 -1.51 6.51
C THR A 63 -4.21 -0.58 5.30
N VAL A 64 -5.42 -0.33 4.82
CA VAL A 64 -5.64 0.59 3.70
C VAL A 64 -5.19 2.01 4.10
N GLU A 65 -5.43 2.38 5.35
CA GLU A 65 -5.05 3.66 5.94
C GLU A 65 -3.52 3.85 5.94
N ALA A 66 -2.75 2.82 6.31
CA ALA A 66 -1.29 2.91 6.30
C ALA A 66 -0.73 3.06 4.87
N MET A 67 -1.36 2.39 3.89
CA MET A 67 -0.99 2.55 2.48
C MET A 67 -1.35 3.94 1.93
N ILE A 68 -2.48 4.51 2.36
CA ILE A 68 -2.87 5.89 2.00
C ILE A 68 -1.88 6.89 2.60
N GLU A 69 -1.46 6.70 3.85
CA GLU A 69 -0.42 7.52 4.47
C GLU A 69 0.91 7.41 3.70
N ALA A 70 1.29 6.21 3.26
CA ALA A 70 2.49 6.00 2.44
C ALA A 70 2.40 6.68 1.08
N TRP A 71 1.28 6.54 0.38
CA TRP A 71 1.01 7.25 -0.88
C TRP A 71 1.15 8.77 -0.73
N GLN A 72 0.58 9.33 0.33
CA GLN A 72 0.68 10.76 0.62
C GLN A 72 2.09 11.18 1.04
N CYS A 73 2.83 10.31 1.73
CA CYS A 73 4.20 10.55 2.14
C CYS A 73 5.14 10.75 0.95
N VAL A 74 4.88 10.05 -0.16
CA VAL A 74 5.67 10.14 -1.40
C VAL A 74 5.03 11.06 -2.45
N ASP A 75 4.11 11.93 -2.03
CA ASP A 75 3.39 12.89 -2.90
C ASP A 75 2.72 12.24 -4.13
N GLY A 76 2.33 10.96 -4.02
CA GLY A 76 1.70 10.20 -5.10
C GLY A 76 2.64 9.68 -6.18
N GLU A 77 3.95 9.61 -5.92
CA GLU A 77 4.91 8.98 -6.83
C GLU A 77 4.93 7.45 -6.63
N ILE A 78 4.40 6.70 -7.60
CA ILE A 78 4.24 5.23 -7.51
C ILE A 78 5.57 4.51 -7.34
N ASP A 79 6.62 4.94 -8.05
CA ASP A 79 7.97 4.38 -7.93
C ASP A 79 8.52 4.54 -6.50
N CYS A 80 8.27 5.68 -5.87
CA CYS A 80 8.69 5.93 -4.49
C CYS A 80 7.89 5.10 -3.49
N LEU A 81 6.60 4.86 -3.77
CA LEU A 81 5.77 3.97 -2.95
C LEU A 81 6.28 2.53 -3.02
N ASP A 82 6.69 2.02 -4.19
CA ASP A 82 7.25 0.67 -4.32
C ASP A 82 8.50 0.51 -3.44
N ILE A 83 9.41 1.48 -3.49
CA ILE A 83 10.63 1.50 -2.67
C ILE A 83 10.28 1.51 -1.17
N LEU A 84 9.29 2.31 -0.75
CA LEU A 84 8.83 2.31 0.64
C LEU A 84 8.26 0.94 1.07
N VAL A 85 7.50 0.29 0.20
CA VAL A 85 6.89 -1.02 0.46
C VAL A 85 7.96 -2.10 0.56
N ASP A 86 8.93 -2.11 -0.35
CA ASP A 86 10.07 -3.01 -0.30
C ASP A 86 10.90 -2.79 0.97
N ARG A 87 11.14 -1.53 1.35
CA ARG A 87 11.81 -1.20 2.60
C ARG A 87 11.04 -1.66 3.83
N ALA A 88 9.71 -1.57 3.82
CA ALA A 88 8.87 -2.10 4.88
C ALA A 88 8.96 -3.63 4.98
N LEU A 89 8.94 -4.33 3.84
CA LEU A 89 9.12 -5.78 3.78
C LEU A 89 10.47 -6.21 4.37
N GLU A 90 11.56 -5.54 4.00
CA GLU A 90 12.87 -5.82 4.57
C GLU A 90 12.89 -5.73 6.10
N LYS A 91 12.22 -4.72 6.66
CA LYS A 91 12.17 -4.53 8.12
C LYS A 91 11.39 -5.63 8.83
N VAL A 92 10.29 -6.09 8.24
CA VAL A 92 9.52 -7.23 8.78
C VAL A 92 10.37 -8.49 8.78
N ILE A 93 11.08 -8.75 7.67
CA ILE A 93 11.96 -9.92 7.52
C ILE A 93 13.16 -9.85 8.49
N LYS A 94 13.90 -8.74 8.50
CA LYS A 94 15.11 -8.54 9.33
C LYS A 94 14.81 -8.66 10.83
N LYS A 95 13.62 -8.23 11.29
CA LYS A 95 13.26 -8.25 12.72
C LYS A 95 12.63 -9.56 13.18
N ALA A 96 12.34 -10.51 12.28
CA ALA A 96 11.56 -11.72 12.58
C ALA A 96 10.23 -11.43 13.32
N THR A 97 9.71 -10.21 13.21
CA THR A 97 8.46 -9.77 13.83
C THR A 97 7.36 -9.87 12.80
N THR A 98 6.68 -11.02 12.81
CA THR A 98 5.50 -11.29 12.00
C THR A 98 4.37 -10.28 12.28
N GLY A 99 3.56 -9.97 11.28
CA GLY A 99 2.40 -9.08 11.40
C GLY A 99 2.66 -7.58 11.65
N GLN A 100 3.90 -7.10 11.69
CA GLN A 100 4.21 -5.66 11.95
C GLN A 100 4.26 -4.78 10.69
N PHE A 101 3.47 -5.07 9.65
CA PHE A 101 3.53 -4.35 8.38
C PHE A 101 3.27 -2.84 8.50
N ASN A 102 2.22 -2.43 9.22
CA ASN A 102 1.92 -0.99 9.40
C ASN A 102 3.10 -0.26 10.04
N ARG A 103 3.65 -0.82 11.13
CA ARG A 103 4.79 -0.23 11.82
C ARG A 103 6.02 -0.18 10.92
N ALA A 104 6.27 -1.23 10.14
CA ALA A 104 7.40 -1.27 9.22
C ALA A 104 7.27 -0.21 8.12
N LEU A 105 6.05 -0.01 7.61
CA LEU A 105 5.74 1.04 6.65
C LEU A 105 5.89 2.43 7.27
N HIS A 106 5.44 2.65 8.51
CA HIS A 106 5.68 3.90 9.25
C HIS A 106 7.16 4.20 9.42
N VAL A 107 7.98 3.22 9.78
CA VAL A 107 9.43 3.42 9.91
C VAL A 107 10.07 3.71 8.55
N ALA A 108 9.63 3.07 7.47
CA ALA A 108 10.12 3.38 6.13
C ALA A 108 9.76 4.82 5.72
N MET A 109 8.52 5.26 6.00
CA MET A 109 8.10 6.64 5.79
C MET A 109 8.94 7.64 6.60
N GLU A 110 9.21 7.35 7.87
CA GLU A 110 10.08 8.18 8.71
C GLU A 110 11.50 8.29 8.13
N GLU A 111 12.07 7.19 7.61
CA GLU A 111 13.37 7.19 6.95
C GLU A 111 13.36 8.07 5.69
N PHE A 112 12.35 7.90 4.84
CA PHE A 112 12.14 8.71 3.64
C PHE A 112 12.00 10.21 3.95
N GLN A 113 11.20 10.58 4.96
CA GLN A 113 11.01 11.98 5.33
C GLN A 113 12.28 12.63 5.88
N ASN A 114 13.17 11.85 6.51
CA ASN A 114 14.40 12.36 7.12
C ASN A 114 15.58 12.45 6.14
N GLY A 115 15.59 11.66 5.06
CA GLY A 115 16.74 11.60 4.14
C GLY A 115 16.42 11.31 2.68
N GLY A 116 15.15 11.35 2.27
CA GLY A 116 14.70 11.04 0.92
C GLY A 116 14.96 9.59 0.53
N LEU A 117 15.07 9.33 -0.78
CA LEU A 117 15.34 7.99 -1.32
C LEU A 117 16.69 7.43 -0.84
N ASP A 118 17.70 8.27 -0.65
CA ASP A 118 19.04 7.87 -0.18
C ASP A 118 19.02 7.20 1.22
N ALA A 119 18.00 7.48 2.03
CA ALA A 119 17.81 6.85 3.33
C ALA A 119 17.13 5.47 3.25
N LEU A 120 16.40 5.19 2.17
CA LEU A 120 15.72 3.91 1.94
C LEU A 120 16.70 2.84 1.42
N ASP A 121 17.73 3.25 0.69
CA ASP A 121 18.76 2.37 0.09
C ASP A 121 19.84 1.85 1.08
N GLN A 122 19.83 2.29 2.35
CA GLN A 122 20.82 1.93 3.38
C GLN A 122 20.40 0.73 4.25
#